data_AF-T1FLW4-F1
#
_entry.id   AF-T1FLW4-F1
#
_cell.length_a   1.000
_cell.length_b   1.000
_cell.length_c   1.000
_cell.angle_alpha   90.00
_cell.angle_beta   90.00
_cell.angle_gamma   90.00
#
_symmetry.space_group_name_H-M   'P 1'
#
loop_
_entity.id
_entity.type
_entity.pdbx_description
1 polymer ?
#
loop_
_entity_poly.entity_id
_entity_poly.type
_entity_poly.pdbx_seq_one_letter_code
_entity_poly.pdbx_strand_id
1 'polypeptide(L)'
;MKRFQSTLPNGSRGSRASSNSDYCILDCLYNVEGWTFYVLDILCWKGYSIVDCDTEFRHFWLQTKLDPSELDRPTSVNGFHKFIPLHRLPPTELPSLLGNVNEYVKQVLQREYAVDGLLFYHNAAKYTPGSTPLVCWAPLDQLGNLFLGQRPVANDTEMS
;
A
#
# COMPACT_ATOMS: atom_id res chain seq x y z
N MET A 1 4.06 -18.81 -11.11
CA MET A 1 3.06 -17.76 -11.39
C MET A 1 1.67 -18.32 -11.10
N LYS A 2 0.91 -17.74 -10.17
CA LYS A 2 -0.48 -18.16 -9.91
C LYS A 2 -1.43 -17.43 -10.87
N ARG A 3 -2.51 -18.09 -11.26
CA ARG A 3 -3.59 -17.53 -12.09
C ARG A 3 -4.91 -17.77 -11.37
N PHE A 4 -5.71 -16.72 -11.24
CA PHE A 4 -7.01 -16.75 -10.59
C PHE A 4 -7.90 -15.67 -11.22
N GLN A 5 -9.21 -15.76 -11.02
CA GLN A 5 -10.14 -14.71 -11.46
C GLN A 5 -10.23 -13.62 -10.40
N SER A 6 -10.42 -12.37 -10.83
CA SER A 6 -10.61 -11.22 -9.95
C SER A 6 -11.69 -10.29 -10.49
N THR A 7 -12.12 -9.38 -9.62
CA THR A 7 -13.05 -8.28 -9.92
C THR A 7 -12.36 -7.09 -10.58
N LEU A 8 -11.02 -7.12 -10.73
CA LEU A 8 -10.27 -6.10 -11.45
C LEU A 8 -10.70 -6.02 -12.93
N PRO A 9 -10.45 -4.88 -13.62
CA PRO A 9 -10.74 -4.75 -15.04
C PRO A 9 -10.24 -5.93 -15.87
N ASN A 10 -11.16 -6.60 -16.58
CA ASN A 10 -10.89 -7.79 -17.38
C ASN A 10 -10.20 -8.95 -16.62
N GLY A 11 -10.35 -9.00 -15.29
CA GLY A 11 -9.76 -10.01 -14.42
C GLY A 11 -10.54 -11.32 -14.36
N SER A 12 -11.68 -11.43 -15.05
CA SER A 12 -12.55 -12.60 -15.02
C SER A 12 -13.23 -12.86 -16.35
N ARG A 13 -13.64 -14.12 -16.58
CA ARG A 13 -14.29 -14.54 -17.84
C ARG A 13 -15.67 -13.93 -18.04
N GLY A 14 -16.32 -13.51 -16.96
CA GLY A 14 -17.61 -12.83 -16.99
C GLY A 14 -17.50 -11.30 -17.10
N SER A 15 -16.29 -10.75 -17.06
CA SER A 15 -16.09 -9.31 -17.25
C SER A 15 -16.49 -8.93 -18.68
N ARG A 16 -17.44 -8.00 -18.82
CA ARG A 16 -17.74 -7.36 -20.11
C ARG A 16 -16.63 -6.37 -20.42
N ALA A 17 -15.47 -6.87 -20.85
CA ALA A 17 -14.41 -6.02 -21.38
C ALA A 17 -14.98 -5.25 -22.56
N SER A 18 -14.87 -3.92 -22.51
CA SER A 18 -15.30 -3.07 -23.62
C SER A 18 -14.31 -3.16 -24.77
N SER A 19 -13.07 -3.58 -24.49
CA SER A 19 -12.00 -3.77 -25.46
C SER A 19 -11.04 -4.89 -25.04
N ASN A 20 -10.34 -5.51 -25.99
CA ASN A 20 -9.25 -6.46 -25.69
C ASN A 20 -8.05 -5.78 -24.99
N SER A 21 -8.00 -4.45 -24.98
CA SER A 21 -6.97 -3.66 -24.28
C SER A 21 -7.37 -3.28 -22.85
N ASP A 22 -8.54 -3.70 -22.36
CA ASP A 22 -8.90 -3.48 -20.97
C ASP A 22 -8.05 -4.42 -20.11
N TYR A 23 -6.95 -3.93 -19.52
CA TYR A 23 -6.15 -4.67 -18.55
C TYR A 23 -5.78 -3.77 -17.37
N CYS A 24 -5.32 -4.40 -16.29
CA CYS A 24 -4.92 -3.73 -15.06
C CYS A 24 -3.55 -4.24 -14.63
N ILE A 25 -2.65 -3.33 -14.23
CA ILE A 25 -1.34 -3.67 -13.68
C ILE A 25 -1.22 -2.94 -12.35
N LEU A 26 -1.04 -3.71 -11.28
CA LEU A 26 -0.90 -3.25 -9.91
C LEU A 26 0.45 -3.71 -9.36
N ASP A 27 1.06 -2.88 -8.52
CA ASP A 27 2.18 -3.26 -7.66
C ASP A 27 1.61 -3.63 -6.28
N CYS A 28 1.90 -4.85 -5.80
CA CYS A 28 1.21 -5.43 -4.65
C CYS A 28 2.16 -6.22 -3.75
N LEU A 29 1.86 -6.17 -2.44
CA LEU A 29 2.36 -7.12 -1.44
C LEU A 29 1.29 -8.19 -1.21
N TYR A 30 1.66 -9.47 -1.35
CA TYR A 30 0.71 -10.57 -1.15
C TYR A 30 0.83 -11.17 0.24
N ASN A 31 -0.23 -11.05 1.04
CA ASN A 31 -0.38 -11.74 2.31
C ASN A 31 -1.05 -13.10 2.08
N VAL A 32 -0.29 -14.17 2.34
CA VAL A 32 -0.69 -15.54 2.04
C VAL A 32 -1.82 -16.03 2.94
N GLU A 33 -1.79 -15.67 4.22
CA GLU A 33 -2.77 -16.13 5.23
C GLU A 33 -4.16 -15.57 4.98
N GLY A 34 -4.24 -14.27 4.66
CA GLY A 34 -5.47 -13.54 4.40
C GLY A 34 -5.94 -13.56 2.95
N TRP A 35 -5.16 -14.13 2.02
CA TRP A 35 -5.43 -14.11 0.57
C TRP A 35 -5.57 -12.67 0.04
N THR A 36 -4.81 -11.75 0.60
CA THR A 36 -4.97 -10.31 0.37
C THR A 36 -3.78 -9.77 -0.41
N PHE A 37 -4.07 -9.10 -1.52
CA PHE A 37 -3.13 -8.23 -2.21
C PHE A 37 -3.27 -6.82 -1.62
N TYR A 38 -2.27 -6.42 -0.84
CA TYR A 38 -2.12 -5.04 -0.42
C TYR A 38 -1.52 -4.25 -1.57
N VAL A 39 -2.33 -3.39 -2.18
CA VAL A 39 -1.96 -2.67 -3.40
C VAL A 39 -1.16 -1.43 -3.02
N LEU A 40 0.12 -1.44 -3.37
CA LEU A 40 1.05 -0.34 -3.17
C LEU A 40 0.85 0.74 -4.24
N ASP A 41 0.69 0.31 -5.49
CA ASP A 41 0.72 1.20 -6.64
C ASP A 41 -0.20 0.73 -7.77
N ILE A 42 -0.58 1.65 -8.63
CA ILE A 42 -1.39 1.42 -9.82
C ILE A 42 -0.63 1.92 -11.04
N LEU A 43 -0.31 1.01 -11.95
CA LEU A 43 0.52 1.30 -13.12
C LEU A 43 -0.31 1.42 -14.40
N CYS A 44 -1.39 0.65 -14.47
CA CYS A 44 -2.33 0.67 -15.57
C CYS A 44 -3.74 0.33 -15.09
N TRP A 45 -4.74 1.06 -15.58
CA TRP A 45 -6.15 0.80 -15.28
C TRP A 45 -6.99 0.86 -16.55
N LYS A 46 -7.71 -0.24 -16.86
CA LYS A 46 -8.52 -0.36 -18.09
C LYS A 46 -7.70 -0.02 -19.36
N GLY A 47 -6.45 -0.47 -19.42
CA GLY A 47 -5.54 -0.21 -20.54
C GLY A 47 -4.87 1.17 -20.55
N TYR A 48 -5.28 2.09 -19.68
CA TYR A 48 -4.64 3.40 -19.55
C TYR A 48 -3.41 3.28 -18.65
N SER A 49 -2.23 3.31 -19.27
CA SER A 49 -0.95 3.37 -18.57
C SER A 49 -0.76 4.74 -17.92
N ILE A 50 -0.32 4.75 -16.67
CA ILE A 50 -0.04 5.96 -15.87
C ILE A 50 1.35 5.91 -15.23
N VAL A 51 2.22 5.02 -15.71
CA VAL A 51 3.62 4.87 -15.22
C VAL A 51 4.42 6.17 -15.30
N ASP A 52 4.11 7.02 -16.28
CA ASP A 52 4.75 8.31 -16.50
C ASP A 52 4.22 9.44 -15.61
N CYS A 53 3.13 9.18 -14.88
CA CYS A 53 2.59 10.09 -13.89
C CYS A 53 3.41 10.04 -12.60
N ASP A 54 3.37 11.13 -11.86
CA ASP A 54 4.00 11.21 -10.55
C ASP A 54 3.29 10.31 -9.51
N THR A 55 4.01 9.99 -8.44
CA THR A 55 3.50 9.15 -7.35
C THR A 55 2.26 9.73 -6.72
N GLU A 56 2.20 11.05 -6.56
CA GLU A 56 1.05 11.72 -5.96
C GLU A 56 -0.23 11.44 -6.75
N PHE A 57 -0.20 11.59 -8.07
CA PHE A 57 -1.31 11.27 -8.95
C PHE A 57 -1.64 9.78 -8.91
N ARG A 58 -0.63 8.90 -9.03
CA ARG A 58 -0.86 7.44 -9.03
C ARG A 58 -1.51 6.98 -7.72
N HIS A 59 -1.02 7.44 -6.57
CA HIS A 59 -1.61 7.11 -5.27
C HIS A 59 -3.00 7.70 -5.09
N PHE A 60 -3.23 8.95 -5.54
CA PHE A 60 -4.58 9.51 -5.56
C PHE A 60 -5.52 8.63 -6.39
N TRP A 61 -5.13 8.29 -7.62
CA TRP A 61 -5.96 7.52 -8.53
C TRP A 61 -6.24 6.11 -8.01
N LEU A 62 -5.25 5.46 -7.39
CA LEU A 62 -5.41 4.17 -6.70
C LEU A 62 -6.58 4.22 -5.73
N GLN A 63 -6.63 5.22 -4.84
CA GLN A 63 -7.71 5.37 -3.86
C GLN A 63 -9.06 5.65 -4.53
N THR A 64 -9.09 6.35 -5.67
CA THR A 64 -10.34 6.59 -6.41
C THR A 64 -10.87 5.37 -7.16
N LYS A 65 -10.00 4.44 -7.54
CA LYS A 65 -10.35 3.29 -8.39
C LYS A 65 -10.60 2.03 -7.60
N LEU A 66 -9.86 1.83 -6.51
CA LEU A 66 -10.06 0.69 -5.64
C LEU A 66 -10.89 1.16 -4.44
N ASP A 67 -12.21 0.99 -4.55
CA ASP A 67 -13.07 1.05 -3.36
C ASP A 67 -12.86 -0.26 -2.58
N PRO A 68 -12.30 -0.20 -1.36
CA PRO A 68 -12.09 -1.38 -0.53
C PRO A 68 -13.41 -2.13 -0.27
N SER A 69 -14.55 -1.44 -0.20
CA SER A 69 -15.84 -2.07 0.09
C SER A 69 -16.30 -3.02 -1.02
N GLU A 70 -15.88 -2.77 -2.27
CA GLU A 70 -16.17 -3.63 -3.43
C GLU A 70 -15.13 -4.76 -3.61
N LEU A 71 -13.91 -4.56 -3.12
CA LEU A 71 -12.76 -5.44 -3.39
C LEU A 71 -12.29 -6.28 -2.18
N ASP A 72 -12.78 -5.99 -0.98
CA ASP A 72 -12.46 -6.70 0.28
C ASP A 72 -13.47 -7.82 0.60
N ARG A 73 -14.47 -8.03 -0.26
CA ARG A 73 -15.50 -9.05 -0.06
C ARG A 73 -15.29 -10.25 -0.99
N PRO A 74 -15.39 -11.49 -0.47
CA PRO A 74 -15.45 -12.67 -1.30
C PRO A 74 -16.66 -12.62 -2.24
N THR A 75 -16.44 -12.92 -3.51
CA THR A 75 -17.48 -13.07 -4.53
C THR A 75 -17.28 -14.39 -5.27
N SER A 76 -18.28 -14.81 -6.05
CA SER A 76 -18.14 -15.95 -6.95
C SER A 76 -17.04 -15.79 -8.00
N VAL A 77 -16.57 -14.56 -8.23
CA VAL A 77 -15.56 -14.22 -9.24
C VAL A 77 -14.15 -14.21 -8.65
N ASN A 78 -13.91 -13.44 -7.58
CA ASN A 78 -12.58 -13.32 -6.96
C ASN A 78 -12.29 -14.41 -5.91
N GLY A 79 -13.29 -15.23 -5.55
CA GLY A 79 -13.16 -16.22 -4.49
C GLY A 79 -12.83 -15.53 -3.17
N PHE A 80 -11.71 -15.91 -2.55
CA PHE A 80 -11.22 -15.27 -1.32
C PHE A 80 -10.18 -14.16 -1.57
N HIS A 81 -9.79 -13.91 -2.82
CA HIS A 81 -8.75 -12.93 -3.12
C HIS A 81 -9.26 -11.50 -2.97
N LYS A 82 -8.60 -10.75 -2.10
CA LYS A 82 -8.92 -9.36 -1.79
C LYS A 82 -7.88 -8.42 -2.38
N PHE A 83 -8.30 -7.23 -2.76
CA PHE A 83 -7.40 -6.15 -3.20
C PHE A 83 -7.64 -4.93 -2.32
N ILE A 84 -6.73 -4.67 -1.38
CA ILE A 84 -6.86 -3.58 -0.41
C ILE A 84 -5.79 -2.54 -0.73
N PRO A 85 -6.15 -1.31 -1.14
CA PRO A 85 -5.15 -0.26 -1.34
C PRO A 85 -4.53 0.14 0.00
N LEU A 86 -3.21 0.26 0.02
CA LEU A 86 -2.49 0.83 1.17
C LEU A 86 -2.72 2.34 1.24
N HIS A 87 -2.78 2.87 2.45
CA HIS A 87 -3.09 4.28 2.67
C HIS A 87 -1.83 5.13 2.52
N ARG A 88 -1.95 6.26 1.82
CA ARG A 88 -0.88 7.28 1.77
C ARG A 88 -0.92 8.09 3.05
N LEU A 89 0.13 8.00 3.85
CA LEU A 89 0.26 8.78 5.09
C LEU A 89 0.98 10.10 4.80
N PRO A 90 0.36 11.26 5.07
CA PRO A 90 1.09 12.53 5.01
C PRO A 90 2.12 12.59 6.15
N PRO A 91 3.28 13.24 5.95
CA PRO A 91 4.32 13.33 6.98
C PRO A 91 3.84 13.92 8.33
N THR A 92 2.79 14.74 8.30
CA THR A 92 2.16 15.34 9.48
C THR A 92 1.51 14.31 10.42
N GLU A 93 1.15 13.13 9.91
CA GLU A 93 0.52 12.06 10.71
C GLU A 93 1.53 11.04 11.23
N LEU A 94 2.80 11.13 10.81
CA LEU A 94 3.85 10.22 11.23
C LEU A 94 4.02 10.17 12.76
N PRO A 95 4.00 11.30 13.51
CA PRO A 95 4.09 11.23 14.98
C PRO A 95 2.92 10.47 15.62
N SER A 96 1.70 10.63 15.09
CA SER A 96 0.51 9.94 15.59
C SER A 96 0.59 8.43 15.34
N LEU A 97 1.04 8.02 14.15
CA LEU A 97 1.30 6.61 13.84
C LEU A 97 2.35 6.02 14.81
N LEU A 98 3.49 6.71 14.98
CA LEU A 98 4.60 6.21 15.79
C LEU A 98 4.28 6.16 17.29
N GLY A 99 3.33 6.97 17.77
CA GLY A 99 2.87 6.92 19.16
C GLY A 99 2.16 5.62 19.50
N ASN A 100 1.29 5.11 18.62
CA ASN A 100 0.65 3.80 18.77
C ASN A 100 0.19 3.25 17.40
N VAL A 101 1.06 2.47 16.77
CA VAL A 101 0.86 1.95 15.41
C VAL A 101 -0.40 1.10 15.30
N ASN A 102 -0.62 0.20 16.27
CA ASN A 102 -1.77 -0.71 16.26
C ASN A 102 -3.09 0.05 16.40
N GLU A 103 -3.12 1.06 17.26
CA GLU A 103 -4.30 1.89 17.46
C GLU A 103 -4.58 2.77 16.23
N TYR A 104 -3.54 3.39 15.67
CA TYR A 104 -3.67 4.23 14.48
C TYR A 104 -4.18 3.42 13.28
N VAL A 105 -3.63 2.22 13.03
CA VAL A 105 -4.08 1.35 11.94
C VAL A 105 -5.55 0.93 12.10
N LYS A 106 -5.97 0.61 13.33
CA LYS A 106 -7.35 0.19 13.59
C LYS A 106 -8.35 1.35 13.55
N GLN A 107 -8.04 2.47 14.23
CA GLN A 107 -9.00 3.55 14.41
C GLN A 107 -8.99 4.56 13.26
N VAL A 108 -7.80 4.90 12.74
CA VAL A 108 -7.65 5.90 11.67
C VAL A 108 -7.75 5.25 10.31
N LEU A 109 -6.97 4.19 10.07
CA LEU A 109 -6.97 3.53 8.75
C LEU A 109 -8.14 2.56 8.57
N GLN A 110 -8.79 2.14 9.66
CA GLN A 110 -9.86 1.12 9.65
C GLN A 110 -9.38 -0.19 9.00
N ARG A 111 -8.21 -0.65 9.41
CA ARG A 111 -7.53 -1.85 8.89
C ARG A 111 -7.07 -2.77 10.01
N GLU A 112 -6.82 -4.02 9.63
CA GLU A 112 -6.39 -5.11 10.53
C GLU A 112 -5.14 -5.80 9.98
N TYR A 113 -4.09 -5.03 9.65
CA TYR A 113 -2.79 -5.58 9.26
C TYR A 113 -1.68 -5.12 10.22
N ALA A 114 -0.66 -5.95 10.36
CA ALA A 114 0.58 -5.58 11.03
C ALA A 114 1.41 -4.68 10.10
N VAL A 115 2.04 -3.66 10.68
CA VAL A 115 2.96 -2.77 9.96
C VAL A 115 4.39 -3.21 10.26
N ASP A 116 5.12 -3.59 9.23
CA ASP A 116 6.54 -3.94 9.27
C ASP A 116 7.45 -2.70 9.13
N GLY A 117 6.95 -1.65 8.49
CA GLY A 117 7.65 -0.38 8.29
C GLY A 117 6.94 0.53 7.31
N LEU A 118 7.66 1.53 6.81
CA LEU A 118 7.12 2.57 5.93
C LEU A 118 7.93 2.71 4.64
N LEU A 119 7.21 2.92 3.54
CA LEU A 119 7.77 3.36 2.26
C LEU A 119 7.60 4.88 2.12
N PHE A 120 8.72 5.57 1.96
CA PHE A 120 8.80 7.00 1.71
C PHE A 120 8.95 7.24 0.21
N TYR A 121 7.90 7.77 -0.40
CA TYR A 121 7.90 8.14 -1.81
C TYR A 121 8.11 9.65 -1.97
N HIS A 122 8.97 10.04 -2.91
CA HIS A 122 8.95 11.41 -3.41
C HIS A 122 7.70 11.62 -4.27
N ASN A 123 6.91 12.66 -3.98
CA ASN A 123 5.64 12.92 -4.65
C ASN A 123 5.78 12.97 -6.18
N ALA A 124 6.81 13.67 -6.68
CA ALA A 124 7.05 13.84 -8.12
C ALA A 124 7.71 12.62 -8.81
N ALA A 125 7.90 11.48 -8.12
CA ALA A 125 8.60 10.34 -8.70
C ALA A 125 7.73 9.61 -9.73
N LYS A 126 8.30 9.32 -10.90
CA LYS A 126 7.69 8.41 -11.87
C LYS A 126 7.92 6.96 -11.46
N TYR A 127 7.09 6.04 -11.97
CA TYR A 127 7.36 4.63 -11.77
C TYR A 127 8.54 4.18 -12.63
N THR A 128 9.58 3.63 -11.99
CA THR A 128 10.73 3.03 -12.66
C THR A 128 10.97 1.64 -12.09
N PRO A 129 10.96 0.58 -12.91
CA PRO A 129 11.31 -0.76 -12.44
C PRO A 129 12.72 -0.78 -11.84
N GLY A 130 12.87 -1.44 -10.69
CA GLY A 130 14.16 -1.55 -9.98
C GLY A 130 14.33 -0.53 -8.88
N SER A 131 15.57 -0.44 -8.36
CA SER A 131 15.89 0.46 -7.25
C SER A 131 15.95 1.91 -7.70
N THR A 132 15.45 2.81 -6.84
CA THR A 132 15.49 4.26 -7.07
C THR A 132 15.73 4.97 -5.75
N PRO A 133 16.50 6.07 -5.72
CA PRO A 133 16.64 6.88 -4.50
C PRO A 133 15.36 7.66 -4.15
N LEU A 134 14.37 7.69 -5.06
CA LEU A 134 13.12 8.42 -4.87
C LEU A 134 12.06 7.64 -4.09
N VAL A 135 12.37 6.38 -3.74
CA VAL A 135 11.54 5.53 -2.88
C VAL A 135 12.45 4.86 -1.87
N CYS A 136 12.18 5.04 -0.58
CA CYS A 136 12.99 4.49 0.49
C CYS A 136 12.13 3.65 1.44
N TRP A 137 12.62 2.47 1.81
CA TRP A 137 12.03 1.64 2.85
C TRP A 137 12.73 1.92 4.17
N ALA A 138 11.97 2.10 5.25
CA ALA A 138 12.51 2.08 6.62
C ALA A 138 11.66 1.18 7.53
N PRO A 139 12.29 0.26 8.28
CA PRO A 139 11.58 -0.59 9.22
C PRO A 139 11.10 0.19 10.44
N LEU A 140 9.98 -0.25 11.02
CA LEU A 140 9.25 0.48 12.06
C LEU A 140 10.09 0.80 13.30
N ASP A 141 11.00 -0.09 13.69
CA ASP A 141 11.91 0.03 14.83
C ASP A 141 12.97 1.15 14.66
N GLN A 142 13.29 1.52 13.42
CA GLN A 142 14.26 2.58 13.11
C GLN A 142 13.62 3.96 13.00
N LEU A 143 12.30 4.04 12.80
CA LEU A 143 11.60 5.30 12.53
C LEU A 143 11.67 6.30 13.68
N GLY A 144 11.62 5.82 14.93
CA GLY A 144 11.74 6.68 16.11
C GLY A 144 13.10 7.40 16.16
N ASN A 145 14.18 6.70 15.85
CA ASN A 145 15.52 7.28 15.81
C ASN A 145 15.68 8.25 14.63
N LEU A 146 15.11 7.90 13.47
CA LEU A 146 15.26 8.67 12.24
C LEU A 146 14.47 9.98 12.24
N PHE A 147 13.28 10.00 12.86
CA PHE A 147 12.35 11.13 12.74
C PHE A 147 11.94 11.80 14.05
N LEU A 148 12.01 11.08 15.18
CA LEU A 148 11.59 11.62 16.48
C LEU A 148 12.78 12.00 17.37
N GLY A 149 14.01 11.65 16.97
CA GLY A 149 15.23 12.03 17.67
C GLY A 149 15.17 11.68 19.16
N GLN A 150 15.18 10.39 19.52
CA GLN A 150 15.36 10.05 20.94
C GLN A 150 16.78 10.41 21.37
N ARG A 151 16.89 11.31 22.36
CA ARG A 151 18.11 11.45 23.18
C ARG A 151 18.42 10.10 23.81
N PRO A 152 19.70 9.77 24.02
CA PRO A 152 20.07 8.55 24.73
C PRO A 152 19.35 8.54 26.09
N VAL A 153 18.67 7.45 26.40
CA VAL A 153 18.27 7.17 27.78
C VAL A 153 19.58 7.05 28.56
N ALA A 154 19.87 8.04 29.41
CA ALA A 154 20.97 7.91 30.35
C ALA A 154 20.63 6.70 31.24
N ASN A 155 21.43 5.65 31.11
CA ASN A 155 21.44 4.59 32.12
C ASN A 155 21.95 5.24 33.41
N ASP A 156 21.04 5.63 34.30
CA ASP A 156 21.38 5.88 35.70
C ASP A 156 21.73 4.52 36.32
N THR A 157 22.97 4.11 36.10
CA THR A 157 23.63 3.07 36.89
C THR A 157 24.72 3.77 37.69
N GLU A 158 24.72 3.48 39.00
CA GLU A 158 25.72 3.83 40.02
C GLU A 158 25.60 5.23 40.66
N MET A 159 25.07 5.26 41.89
CA MET A 159 25.94 5.17 43.07
C MET A 159 25.18 4.54 44.22
N SER A 160 25.66 3.35 44.62
CA SER A 160 25.47 2.76 45.95
C SER A 160 26.45 3.38 46.93
#